data_AF-A0A328SD49-F1
#
_entry.id   AF-A0A328SD49-F1
#
_cell.length_a   1.000
_cell.length_b   1.000
_cell.length_c   1.000
_cell.angle_alpha   90.00
_cell.angle_beta   90.00
_cell.angle_gamma   90.00
#
_symmetry.space_group_name_H-M   'P 1'
#
loop_
_entity.id
_entity.type
_entity.pdbx_description
1 polymer ?
#
loop_
_entity_poly.entity_id
_entity_poly.type
_entity_poly.pdbx_seq_one_letter_code
_entity_poly.pdbx_strand_id
1 'polypeptide(L)'
;MEITILEKKENPLLNRTEIKFECDYQAEGTPKILDVKHKLIALEDSSKDLLVVDSMKPSYGEAKAVGLAKIYDSVEKLNEIETESVKAKNEEPEEEVASEEEAEEAASEE
;
A
#
# COMPACT_ATOMS: atom_id res chain seq x y z
N MET A 1 -12.57 -3.00 -9.33
CA MET A 1 -11.11 -3.12 -9.10
C MET A 1 -10.61 -4.54 -9.29
N GLU A 2 -9.61 -4.73 -10.13
CA GLU A 2 -8.86 -5.99 -10.35
C GLU A 2 -7.45 -5.86 -9.75
N ILE A 3 -6.90 -6.92 -9.16
CA ILE A 3 -5.55 -6.91 -8.57
C ILE A 3 -4.75 -8.01 -9.24
N THR A 4 -3.62 -7.64 -9.82
CA THR A 4 -2.65 -8.53 -10.45
C THR A 4 -1.38 -8.56 -9.61
N ILE A 5 -0.93 -9.73 -9.20
CA ILE A 5 0.36 -9.88 -8.50
C ILE A 5 1.47 -9.93 -9.56
N LEU A 6 2.39 -8.98 -9.52
CA LEU A 6 3.50 -8.88 -10.47
C LEU A 6 4.72 -9.68 -9.99
N GLU A 7 5.06 -9.55 -8.72
CA GLU A 7 6.28 -10.15 -8.15
C GLU A 7 6.05 -10.51 -6.68
N LYS A 8 6.58 -11.67 -6.28
CA LYS A 8 6.60 -12.12 -4.89
C LYS A 8 8.04 -12.44 -4.51
N LYS A 9 8.55 -11.76 -3.48
CA LYS A 9 9.91 -11.90 -3.00
C LYS A 9 9.91 -12.20 -1.52
N GLU A 10 10.47 -13.34 -1.14
CA GLU A 10 10.60 -13.73 0.25
C GLU A 10 11.91 -13.18 0.83
N ASN A 11 11.83 -12.55 2.00
CA ASN A 11 12.99 -12.01 2.71
C ASN A 11 13.15 -12.69 4.09
N PRO A 12 13.99 -13.73 4.18
CA PRO A 12 14.14 -14.52 5.39
C PRO A 12 14.81 -13.76 6.55
N LEU A 13 15.58 -12.71 6.27
CA LEU A 13 16.21 -11.88 7.31
C LEU A 13 15.16 -11.13 8.13
N LEU A 14 14.18 -10.56 7.43
CA LEU A 14 13.09 -9.78 8.04
C LEU A 14 11.84 -10.61 8.29
N ASN A 15 11.86 -11.89 7.89
CA ASN A 15 10.71 -12.81 7.96
C ASN A 15 9.45 -12.15 7.40
N ARG A 16 9.62 -11.55 6.21
CA ARG A 16 8.55 -10.89 5.49
C ARG A 16 8.57 -11.30 4.02
N THR A 17 7.40 -11.36 3.42
CA THR A 17 7.21 -11.55 2.00
C THR A 17 6.76 -10.24 1.38
N GLU A 18 7.54 -9.73 0.44
CA GLU A 18 7.24 -8.51 -0.32
C GLU A 18 6.50 -8.89 -1.59
N ILE A 19 5.32 -8.32 -1.78
CA ILE A 19 4.43 -8.57 -2.91
C ILE A 19 4.27 -7.25 -3.65
N LYS A 20 4.72 -7.20 -4.90
CA LYS A 20 4.37 -6.13 -5.83
C LYS A 20 3.09 -6.50 -6.53
N PHE A 21 2.11 -5.61 -6.47
CA PHE A 21 0.83 -5.80 -7.12
C PHE A 21 0.47 -4.57 -7.96
N GLU A 22 -0.26 -4.80 -9.04
CA GLU A 22 -0.91 -3.79 -9.86
C GLU A 22 -2.41 -3.87 -9.59
N CYS A 23 -3.02 -2.74 -9.21
CA CYS A 23 -4.45 -2.62 -9.05
C CYS A 23 -5.02 -1.82 -10.21
N ASP A 24 -5.90 -2.44 -10.99
CA ASP A 24 -6.64 -1.80 -12.07
C ASP A 24 -8.04 -1.41 -11.56
N TYR A 25 -8.40 -0.14 -11.72
CA TYR A 25 -9.61 0.48 -11.17
C TYR A 25 -10.36 1.31 -12.22
N GLN A 26 -10.35 0.88 -13.48
CA GLN A 26 -11.02 1.55 -14.61
C GLN A 26 -12.46 2.04 -14.36
N ALA A 27 -13.22 1.42 -13.44
CA ALA A 27 -14.63 1.73 -13.21
C ALA A 27 -14.96 2.50 -11.90
N GLU A 28 -14.05 2.56 -10.91
CA GLU A 28 -14.43 2.93 -9.53
C GLU A 28 -13.58 4.05 -8.87
N GLY A 29 -12.73 4.74 -9.63
CA GLY A 29 -11.86 5.78 -9.06
C GLY A 29 -10.72 5.20 -8.22
N THR A 30 -9.87 6.08 -7.66
CA THR A 30 -8.65 5.65 -6.94
C THR A 30 -9.00 4.76 -5.74
N PRO A 31 -8.45 3.53 -5.65
CA PRO A 31 -8.72 2.61 -4.57
C PRO A 31 -8.27 3.16 -3.23
N LYS A 32 -9.02 2.86 -2.17
CA LYS A 32 -8.55 3.06 -0.81
C LYS A 32 -7.62 1.92 -0.39
N ILE A 33 -6.62 2.25 0.42
CA ILE A 33 -5.64 1.29 0.96
C ILE A 33 -6.34 0.14 1.72
N LEU A 34 -7.40 0.42 2.47
CA LEU A 34 -8.18 -0.58 3.19
C LEU A 34 -8.87 -1.59 2.24
N ASP A 35 -9.51 -1.12 1.17
CA ASP A 35 -10.14 -2.00 0.16
C ASP A 35 -9.12 -2.92 -0.50
N VAL A 36 -7.96 -2.36 -0.87
CA VAL A 36 -6.85 -3.12 -1.45
C VAL A 36 -6.34 -4.16 -0.46
N LYS A 37 -6.16 -3.79 0.81
CA LYS A 37 -5.75 -4.70 1.90
C LYS A 37 -6.74 -5.86 2.03
N HIS A 38 -8.04 -5.58 2.07
CA HIS A 38 -9.08 -6.62 2.18
C HIS A 38 -9.07 -7.59 1.00
N LYS A 39 -8.88 -7.08 -0.23
CA LYS A 39 -8.77 -7.95 -1.41
C LYS A 39 -7.48 -8.76 -1.43
N LEU A 40 -6.34 -8.18 -1.05
CA LEU A 40 -5.07 -8.91 -0.96
C LEU A 40 -5.14 -10.03 0.07
N ILE A 41 -5.80 -9.80 1.21
CA ILE A 41 -6.07 -10.82 2.22
C ILE A 41 -6.89 -11.97 1.66
N ALA A 42 -7.94 -11.66 0.89
CA ALA A 42 -8.76 -12.68 0.25
C ALA A 42 -8.05 -13.45 -0.87
N LEU A 43 -7.07 -12.83 -1.54
CA LEU A 43 -6.30 -13.45 -2.62
C LEU A 43 -5.17 -14.36 -2.10
N GLU A 44 -4.51 -13.94 -1.02
CA GLU A 44 -3.33 -14.62 -0.46
C GLU A 44 -3.66 -15.38 0.85
N ASP A 45 -4.94 -15.53 1.19
CA ASP A 45 -5.44 -16.25 2.38
C ASP A 45 -4.69 -15.90 3.69
N SER A 46 -4.32 -14.63 3.82
CA SER A 46 -3.43 -14.13 4.89
C SER A 46 -4.19 -13.34 5.95
N SER A 47 -3.71 -13.32 7.19
CA SER A 47 -4.36 -12.59 8.28
C SER A 47 -4.27 -11.06 8.13
N LYS A 48 -5.33 -10.35 8.55
CA LYS A 48 -5.42 -8.88 8.59
C LYS A 48 -4.27 -8.23 9.36
N ASP A 49 -3.79 -8.94 10.38
CA ASP A 49 -2.76 -8.50 11.31
C ASP A 49 -1.33 -8.75 10.79
N LEU A 50 -1.18 -9.49 9.70
CA LEU A 50 0.12 -9.86 9.13
C LEU A 50 0.40 -9.12 7.81
N LEU A 51 -0.66 -8.71 7.11
CA LEU A 51 -0.56 -8.03 5.83
C LEU A 51 -0.59 -6.51 5.99
N VAL A 52 0.45 -5.86 5.48
CA VAL A 52 0.61 -4.40 5.46
C VAL A 52 0.75 -3.90 4.03
N VAL A 53 0.06 -2.81 3.69
CA VAL A 53 0.26 -2.12 2.41
C VAL A 53 1.20 -0.94 2.69
N ASP A 54 2.40 -0.99 2.16
CA ASP A 54 3.43 0.02 2.42
C ASP A 54 3.17 1.30 1.63
N SER A 55 3.02 1.13 0.31
CA SER A 55 2.91 2.24 -0.62
C SER A 55 1.99 1.85 -1.77
N MET A 56 1.22 2.82 -2.24
CA MET A 56 0.40 2.71 -3.43
C MET A 56 0.64 3.94 -4.30
N LYS A 57 1.16 3.75 -5.51
CA LYS A 57 1.44 4.82 -6.46
C LYS A 57 0.54 4.66 -7.69
N PRO A 58 -0.41 5.57 -7.91
CA PRO A 58 -1.19 5.58 -9.15
C PRO A 58 -0.29 5.92 -10.34
N SER A 59 -0.48 5.22 -11.45
CA SER A 59 0.17 5.52 -12.72
C SER A 59 -0.52 6.71 -13.38
N TYR A 60 0.27 7.68 -13.84
CA TYR A 60 -0.26 8.87 -14.46
C TYR A 60 -0.87 8.55 -15.85
N GLY A 61 -2.12 8.96 -16.07
CA GLY A 61 -2.82 8.76 -17.34
C GLY A 61 -3.47 7.39 -17.52
N GLU A 62 -3.33 6.48 -16.56
CA GLU A 62 -3.96 5.16 -16.57
C GLU A 62 -4.76 4.95 -15.27
N ALA A 63 -5.88 4.23 -15.33
CA ALA A 63 -6.64 3.85 -14.14
C ALA A 63 -6.01 2.65 -13.42
N LYS A 64 -4.70 2.71 -13.23
CA LYS A 64 -3.85 1.66 -12.66
C LYS A 64 -3.03 2.23 -11.52
N ALA A 65 -2.78 1.44 -10.49
CA ALA A 65 -1.87 1.77 -9.41
C ALA A 65 -0.97 0.59 -9.11
N VAL A 66 0.32 0.88 -8.97
CA VAL A 66 1.30 -0.11 -8.52
C VAL A 66 1.49 0.08 -7.02
N GLY A 67 1.30 -1.00 -6.29
CA GLY A 67 1.45 -1.04 -4.85
C GLY A 67 2.43 -2.11 -4.39
N LEU A 68 2.94 -1.90 -3.17
CA LEU A 68 3.80 -2.86 -2.48
C LEU A 68 3.13 -3.28 -1.17
N ALA A 69 2.91 -4.58 -1.02
CA ALA A 69 2.42 -5.19 0.19
C ALA A 69 3.52 -6.01 0.84
N LYS A 70 3.51 -6.07 2.17
CA LYS A 70 4.41 -6.88 2.98
C LYS A 70 3.58 -7.81 3.85
N ILE A 71 3.91 -9.09 3.84
CA ILE A 71 3.29 -10.09 4.71
C ILE A 71 4.33 -10.53 5.73
N TYR A 72 4.06 -10.31 7.00
CA TYR A 72 4.91 -10.71 8.11
C TYR A 72 4.50 -12.08 8.67
N ASP A 73 5.46 -12.79 9.27
CA ASP A 73 5.18 -14.07 9.93
C ASP A 73 4.51 -13.88 11.31
N SER A 74 4.82 -12.78 11.99
CA SER A 74 4.32 -12.43 13.33
C SER A 74 3.96 -10.96 13.46
N VAL A 75 2.94 -10.66 14.27
CA VAL A 75 2.51 -9.30 14.62
C VAL A 75 3.58 -8.52 15.41
N GLU A 76 4.41 -9.23 16.17
CA GLU A 76 5.53 -8.64 16.92
C GLU A 76 6.57 -8.01 15.97
N LYS A 77 6.95 -8.73 14.91
CA LYS A 77 7.89 -8.23 13.89
C LYS A 77 7.30 -7.09 13.07
N LEU A 78 6.00 -7.16 12.76
CA LEU A 78 5.31 -6.05 12.14
C LEU A 78 5.43 -4.80 13.03
N ASN A 79 5.18 -4.95 14.33
CA ASN A 79 5.20 -3.83 15.25
C ASN A 79 6.60 -3.23 15.47
N GLU A 80 7.64 -4.04 15.45
CA GLU A 80 9.03 -3.58 15.61
C GLU A 80 9.60 -2.94 14.33
N ILE A 81 9.19 -3.40 13.15
CA ILE A 81 9.78 -3.01 11.86
C ILE A 81 9.01 -1.87 11.19
N GLU A 82 7.69 -1.89 11.23
CA GLU A 82 6.87 -0.89 10.51
C GLU A 82 6.79 0.42 11.28
N THR A 83 6.90 1.52 10.52
CA THR A 83 6.79 2.88 11.02
C THR A 83 5.34 3.20 11.42
N GLU A 84 5.21 4.09 12.40
CA GLU A 84 3.96 4.62 12.94
C GLU A 84 3.00 5.06 11.82
N SER A 85 3.51 5.74 10.79
CA SER A 85 2.73 6.22 9.65
C SER A 85 2.16 5.12 8.77
N VAL A 86 2.81 3.96 8.67
CA VAL A 86 2.28 2.82 7.89
C VAL A 86 1.21 2.10 8.68
N LYS A 87 1.40 1.95 10.00
CA LYS A 87 0.35 1.42 10.89
C LYS A 87 -0.90 2.30 10.86
N ALA A 88 -0.74 3.62 10.96
CA ALA A 88 -1.84 4.58 10.89
C ALA A 88 -2.60 4.60 9.55
N LYS A 89 -1.96 4.23 8.44
CA LYS A 89 -2.62 4.10 7.13
C LYS A 89 -3.33 2.75 6.95
N ASN A 90 -2.96 1.76 7.75
CA ASN A 90 -3.47 0.38 7.68
C ASN A 90 -4.43 0.01 8.83
N GLU A 91 -4.47 0.81 9.90
CA GLU A 91 -5.55 0.94 10.87
C GLU A 91 -6.49 2.06 10.41
N GLU A 92 -7.77 1.95 10.71
CA GLU A 92 -8.76 2.96 10.32
C GLU A 92 -8.37 4.34 10.86
N PRO A 93 -8.61 5.41 10.09
CA PRO A 93 -7.97 6.70 10.30
C PRO A 93 -8.41 7.31 11.63
N GLU A 94 -7.47 7.45 12.56
CA GLU A 94 -7.50 8.58 13.48
C GLU A 94 -6.74 9.72 12.76
N GLU A 95 -7.48 10.78 12.46
CA GLU A 95 -6.99 12.09 12.01
C GLU A 95 -5.59 12.41 12.56
N GLU A 96 -4.65 12.79 11.69
CA GLU A 96 -3.91 14.07 11.80
C GLU A 96 -2.75 14.18 10.78
N VAL A 97 -2.99 15.05 9.80
CA VAL A 97 -2.10 16.06 9.17
C VAL A 97 -0.66 15.74 8.70
N ALA A 98 -0.38 16.33 7.52
CA ALA A 98 0.92 16.79 7.01
C ALA A 98 1.83 15.77 6.27
N SER A 99 1.71 15.76 4.94
CA SER A 99 2.83 16.10 4.06
C SER A 99 2.29 16.26 2.63
N GLU A 100 1.54 17.34 2.46
CA GLU A 100 1.46 18.06 1.20
C GLU A 100 2.66 19.01 1.23
N GLU A 101 3.86 18.49 0.94
CA GLU A 101 4.98 19.34 0.57
C GLU A 101 5.58 18.84 -0.73
N GLU A 102 5.46 19.73 -1.72
CA GLU A 102 6.42 20.00 -2.78
C GLU A 102 6.53 19.04 -3.96
N ALA A 103 5.89 19.45 -5.06
CA ALA A 103 6.52 19.55 -6.39
C ALA A 103 5.64 20.49 -7.24
N GLU A 104 5.89 21.81 -7.28
CA GLU A 104 6.89 22.54 -8.10
C GLU A 104 6.35 23.06 -9.44
N GLU A 105 6.46 24.39 -9.59
CA GLU A 105 6.74 25.16 -10.81
C GLU A 105 5.77 25.17 -12.01
N ALA A 106 4.95 26.24 -12.10
CA ALA A 106 4.59 27.02 -13.31
C ALA A 106 3.62 28.14 -12.86
N ALA A 107 3.72 29.43 -13.14
CA ALA A 107 4.46 30.26 -14.10
C ALA A 107 4.50 31.68 -13.48
N SER A 108 5.67 32.33 -13.34
CA SER A 108 6.12 33.40 -14.24
C SER A 108 5.02 34.24 -14.90
N GLU A 109 5.10 35.57 -14.69
CA GLU A 109 4.43 36.67 -15.41
C GLU A 109 3.06 37.13 -14.85
N GLU A 110 3.05 38.12 -13.96
CA GLU A 110 2.84 39.56 -14.26
C GLU A 110 3.23 40.45 -13.06
#